data_AF-A0A2H3D181-F1
#
_entry.id   AF-A0A2H3D181-F1
#
_cell.length_a   1.000
_cell.length_b   1.000
_cell.length_c   1.000
_cell.angle_alpha   90.00
_cell.angle_beta   90.00
_cell.angle_gamma   90.00
#
_symmetry.space_group_name_H-M   'P 1'
#
loop_
_entity.id
_entity.type
_entity.pdbx_description
1 polymer ?
#
loop_
_entity_poly.entity_id
_entity_poly.type
_entity_poly.pdbx_seq_one_letter_code
_entity_poly.pdbx_strand_id
1 'polypeptide(L)'
;MNYISYEMDIVTRHHVRINGWPIGIKFESLSNLKNLQDLRRLQDALKMTACKWVSMSQKQIDKHAQELKCHKAAGEVIKKKQQECSDAGTAKAKG
;
A
#
# COMPACT_ATOMS: atom_id res chain seq x y z
N MET A 1 1.01 -4.28 7.85
CA MET A 1 0.85 -3.79 6.46
C MET A 1 1.80 -2.61 6.26
N ASN A 2 2.71 -2.69 5.29
CA ASN A 2 3.62 -1.59 4.98
C ASN A 2 2.92 -0.65 3.99
N TYR A 3 2.52 0.53 4.45
CA TYR A 3 1.82 1.52 3.61
C TYR A 3 2.69 2.04 2.46
N ILE A 4 4.03 1.93 2.57
CA ILE A 4 4.96 2.25 1.47
C ILE A 4 4.79 1.27 0.31
N SER A 5 4.50 -0.01 0.60
CA SER A 5 4.29 -1.03 -0.42
C SER A 5 2.81 -1.29 -0.70
N TYR A 6 1.93 -0.38 -0.30
CA TYR A 6 0.47 -0.49 -0.48
C TYR A 6 0.08 -0.80 -1.92
N GLU A 7 0.68 -0.11 -2.89
CA GLU A 7 0.38 -0.29 -4.31
C GLU A 7 0.72 -1.72 -4.81
N MET A 8 1.81 -2.30 -4.31
CA MET A 8 2.22 -3.64 -4.69
C MET A 8 1.45 -4.72 -3.90
N ASP A 9 1.30 -4.55 -2.59
CA ASP A 9 0.79 -5.61 -1.73
C ASP A 9 -0.74 -5.67 -1.71
N ILE A 10 -1.41 -4.52 -1.92
CA ILE A 10 -2.87 -4.43 -1.93
C ILE A 10 -3.41 -4.18 -3.32
N VAL A 11 -2.93 -3.14 -4.01
CA VAL A 11 -3.53 -2.76 -5.31
C VAL A 11 -3.22 -3.82 -6.38
N THR A 12 -1.98 -4.33 -6.42
CA THR A 12 -1.62 -5.38 -7.38
C THR A 12 -2.15 -6.75 -7.00
N ARG A 13 -2.11 -7.11 -5.70
CA ARG A 13 -2.49 -8.47 -5.25
C ARG A 13 -4.00 -8.67 -5.13
N HIS A 14 -4.70 -7.65 -4.64
CA HIS A 14 -6.13 -7.73 -4.34
C HIS A 14 -6.99 -6.93 -5.32
N HIS A 15 -6.37 -6.18 -6.26
CA HIS A 15 -7.08 -5.38 -7.26
C HIS A 15 -8.09 -4.41 -6.65
N VAL A 16 -7.81 -3.93 -5.43
CA VAL A 16 -8.62 -2.95 -4.71
C VAL A 16 -7.78 -1.72 -4.43
N ARG A 17 -8.40 -0.54 -4.60
CA ARG A 17 -7.79 0.76 -4.34
C ARG A 17 -8.70 1.57 -3.45
N ILE A 18 -8.12 2.39 -2.57
CA ILE A 18 -8.88 3.39 -1.83
C ILE A 18 -9.10 4.60 -2.74
N ASN A 19 -10.35 5.02 -2.86
CA ASN A 19 -10.72 6.22 -3.60
C ASN A 19 -11.22 7.29 -2.64
N GLY A 20 -10.91 8.56 -2.94
CA GLY A 20 -11.33 9.72 -2.15
C GLY A 20 -10.73 9.78 -0.75
N TRP A 21 -9.45 9.40 -0.61
CA TRP A 21 -8.70 9.70 0.60
C TRP A 21 -8.63 11.22 0.83
N PRO A 22 -8.86 11.70 2.06
CA PRO A 22 -8.93 13.13 2.35
C PRO A 22 -7.60 13.85 2.05
N ILE A 23 -7.71 14.98 1.36
CA ILE A 23 -6.57 15.81 0.96
C ILE A 23 -5.93 16.42 2.20
N GLY A 24 -4.59 16.37 2.28
CA GLY A 24 -3.82 16.88 3.42
C GLY A 24 -3.55 15.85 4.51
N ILE A 25 -4.14 14.66 4.46
CA ILE A 25 -3.82 13.55 5.37
C ILE A 25 -2.86 12.61 4.66
N LYS A 26 -1.68 12.41 5.25
CA LYS A 26 -0.70 11.47 4.72
C LYS A 26 -1.28 10.05 4.71
N PHE A 27 -1.11 9.37 3.59
CA PHE A 27 -1.59 8.00 3.42
C PHE A 27 -0.66 7.03 4.17
N GLU A 28 -0.90 6.86 5.46
CA GLU A 28 -0.08 6.04 6.35
C GLU A 28 -0.94 5.26 7.36
N SER A 29 -0.27 4.46 8.18
CA SER A 29 -0.94 3.69 9.24
C SER A 29 -1.71 4.60 10.17
N LEU A 30 -2.95 4.23 10.50
CA LEU A 30 -3.78 4.95 11.47
C LEU A 30 -3.08 5.09 12.83
N SER A 31 -2.23 4.13 13.21
CA SER A 31 -1.44 4.22 14.45
C SER A 31 -0.36 5.30 14.41
N ASN A 32 0.09 5.72 13.23
CA ASN A 32 1.04 6.82 13.08
C ASN A 32 0.35 8.19 12.96
N LEU A 33 -0.96 8.21 12.67
CA LEU A 33 -1.76 9.44 12.70
C LEU A 33 -1.97 9.89 14.15
N LYS A 34 -1.03 10.68 14.68
CA LYS A 34 -1.09 11.20 16.06
C LYS A 34 -2.09 12.35 16.24
N ASN A 35 -2.57 12.94 15.15
CA ASN A 35 -3.49 14.06 15.17
C ASN A 35 -4.96 13.59 15.22
N LEU A 36 -5.64 13.93 16.31
CA LEU A 36 -7.08 13.69 16.47
C LEU A 36 -7.93 14.37 15.38
N GLN A 37 -7.51 15.55 14.89
CA GLN A 37 -8.23 16.24 13.82
C GLN A 37 -8.16 15.48 12.49
N ASP A 38 -7.00 14.93 12.15
CA ASP A 38 -6.84 14.12 10.95
C ASP A 38 -7.64 12.81 11.04
N LEU A 39 -7.67 12.18 12.22
CA LEU A 39 -8.50 11.01 12.47
C LEU A 39 -10.00 11.31 12.33
N ARG A 40 -10.46 12.46 12.84
CA ARG A 40 -11.86 12.88 12.68
C ARG A 40 -12.21 13.16 11.22
N ARG A 41 -11.35 13.85 10.48
CA ARG A 41 -11.54 14.11 9.03
C ARG A 41 -11.57 12.82 8.23
N LEU A 42 -10.70 11.87 8.55
CA LEU A 42 -10.71 10.56 7.91
C LEU A 42 -11.99 9.77 8.25
N GLN A 43 -12.42 9.79 9.51
CA GLN A 43 -13.67 9.15 9.92
C GLN A 43 -14.86 9.76 9.18
N ASP A 44 -14.92 11.09 9.07
CA ASP A 44 -15.98 11.79 8.39
C ASP A 44 -16.01 11.46 6.89
N ALA A 45 -14.85 11.46 6.24
CA ALA A 45 -14.72 11.06 4.84
C ALA A 45 -15.17 9.61 4.60
N LEU A 46 -14.86 8.68 5.50
CA LEU A 46 -15.34 7.29 5.45
C LEU A 46 -16.86 7.21 5.64
N LYS A 47 -17.41 7.95 6.60
CA LYS A 47 -18.86 8.00 6.88
C LYS A 47 -19.65 8.59 5.73
N MET A 48 -19.15 9.66 5.10
CA MET A 48 -19.76 10.31 3.96
C MET A 48 -19.63 9.49 2.67
N THR A 49 -19.05 8.29 2.71
CA THR A 49 -18.71 7.45 1.54
C THR A 49 -17.78 8.13 0.52
N ALA A 50 -17.17 9.25 0.92
CA ALA A 50 -16.18 9.96 0.13
C ALA A 50 -14.89 9.15 0.05
N CYS A 51 -14.49 8.51 1.16
CA CYS A 51 -13.40 7.55 1.21
C CYS A 51 -13.95 6.13 1.19
N LYS A 52 -13.66 5.36 0.14
CA LYS A 52 -14.09 3.96 0.03
C LYS A 52 -13.13 3.10 -0.75
N TRP A 53 -13.12 1.81 -0.42
CA TRP A 53 -12.44 0.80 -1.21
C TRP A 53 -13.25 0.51 -2.46
N VAL A 54 -12.61 0.65 -3.62
CA VAL A 54 -13.21 0.32 -4.92
C VAL A 54 -12.42 -0.84 -5.54
N SER A 55 -13.14 -1.78 -6.13
CA SER A 55 -12.54 -2.78 -7.01
C SER A 55 -12.08 -2.09 -8.29
N MET A 56 -10.90 -2.47 -8.76
CA MET A 56 -10.38 -2.01 -10.04
C MET A 56 -10.98 -2.85 -11.16
N SER A 57 -11.43 -2.19 -12.22
CA SER A 57 -11.74 -2.88 -13.47
C SER A 57 -10.46 -3.39 -14.14
N GLN A 58 -10.60 -4.36 -15.06
CA GLN A 58 -9.44 -4.92 -15.78
C GLN A 58 -8.59 -3.85 -16.48
N LYS A 59 -9.21 -2.80 -17.01
CA LYS A 59 -8.51 -1.66 -17.63
C LYS A 59 -7.67 -0.88 -16.61
N GLN A 60 -8.18 -0.70 -15.40
CA GLN A 60 -7.46 -0.01 -14.33
C GLN A 60 -6.31 -0.86 -13.77
N ILE A 61 -6.50 -2.18 -13.71
CA ILE A 61 -5.44 -3.13 -13.34
C ILE A 61 -4.29 -3.07 -14.35
N ASP A 62 -4.61 -3.13 -15.65
CA ASP A 62 -3.60 -3.09 -16.72
C ASP A 62 -2.82 -1.75 -16.72
N LYS A 63 -3.54 -0.63 -16.62
CA LYS A 63 -2.93 0.70 -16.48
C LYS A 63 -2.01 0.77 -15.26
N HIS A 64 -2.47 0.28 -14.10
CA HIS A 64 -1.67 0.29 -12.87
C HIS A 64 -0.41 -0.59 -13.00
N ALA A 65 -0.52 -1.75 -13.67
CA ALA A 65 0.63 -2.60 -13.95
C ALA A 65 1.65 -1.92 -14.89
N GLN A 66 1.18 -1.12 -15.86
CA GLN A 66 2.03 -0.32 -16.72
C GLN A 66 2.73 0.82 -15.94
N GLU A 67 2.00 1.54 -15.09
CA GLU A 67 2.55 2.58 -14.20
C GLU A 67 3.63 2.00 -13.28
N LEU A 68 3.39 0.84 -12.66
CA LEU A 68 4.37 0.15 -11.83
C LEU A 68 5.63 -0.27 -12.62
N LYS A 69 5.48 -0.71 -13.87
CA LYS A 69 6.62 -1.02 -14.76
C LYS A 69 7.45 0.24 -15.04
N CYS A 70 6.80 1.37 -15.30
CA CYS A 70 7.47 2.66 -15.52
C CYS A 70 8.21 3.14 -14.26
N HIS A 71 7.58 3.07 -13.08
CA HIS A 71 8.24 3.45 -11.81
C HIS A 71 9.41 2.53 -11.46
N LYS A 72 9.30 1.23 -11.75
CA LYS A 72 10.42 0.28 -11.59
C LYS A 72 11.57 0.60 -12.55
N ALA A 73 11.27 1.01 -13.79
CA ALA A 73 12.27 1.44 -14.76
C ALA A 73 12.93 2.78 -14.36
N ALA A 74 12.19 3.66 -13.69
CA ALA A 74 12.70 4.92 -13.14
C ALA A 74 13.55 4.74 -11.86
N GLY A 75 13.66 3.52 -11.33
CA GLY A 75 14.48 3.20 -10.16
C GLY A 75 13.86 3.61 -8.82
N GLU A 76 12.58 3.95 -8.77
CA GLU A 76 11.89 4.20 -7.50
C GLU A 76 11.78 2.90 -6.70
N VAL A 77 12.31 2.90 -5.49
CA VAL A 77 12.29 1.76 -4.57
C VAL A 77 10.89 1.64 -3.95
N ILE A 78 9.95 1.06 -4.69
CA ILE A 78 8.55 0.84 -4.26
C ILE A 78 8.44 -0.27 -3.18
N LYS A 79 9.53 -1.03 -2.97
CA LYS A 79 9.60 -2.10 -1.97
C LYS A 79 10.82 -1.88 -1.08
N LYS A 80 10.61 -1.61 0.20
CA LYS A 80 11.68 -1.86 1.20
C LYS A 80 11.98 -3.36 1.13
N LYS A 81 13.23 -3.71 0.79
CA LYS A 81 13.74 -5.08 0.90
C LYS A 81 13.49 -5.52 2.34
N GLN A 82 12.66 -6.54 2.54
CA GLN A 82 12.48 -7.12 3.87
C GLN A 82 13.85 -7.61 4.34
N GLN A 83 14.23 -7.20 5.55
CA GLN A 83 15.45 -7.66 6.19
C GLN A 83 15.31 -9.16 6.42
N GLU A 84 16.28 -9.93 5.91
CA GLU A 84 16.35 -11.37 6.17
C GLU A 84 16.44 -11.59 7.69
N CYS A 85 15.60 -12.49 8.19
CA CYS A 85 15.57 -12.85 9.60
C CYS A 85 16.91 -13.51 9.95
N SER A 86 17.61 -13.00 10.96
CA SER A 86 18.93 -13.50 11.39
C SER A 86 18.92 -14.98 11.82
N ASP A 87 17.74 -15.54 12.10
CA ASP A 87 17.50 -16.93 12.50
C ASP A 87 17.26 -17.90 11.33
N ALA A 88 17.73 -17.58 10.12
CA ALA A 88 17.74 -18.55 9.04
C ALA A 88 18.73 -19.69 9.36
N GLY A 89 18.22 -20.73 10.04
CA GLY A 89 18.97 -21.93 10.36
C GLY A 89 19.60 -22.52 9.09
N THR A 90 20.92 -22.71 9.11
CA THR A 90 21.63 -23.33 8.00
C THR A 90 21.19 -24.78 7.84
N ALA A 91 20.84 -25.18 6.62
CA ALA A 91 20.50 -26.57 6.32
C ALA A 91 21.71 -27.46 6.64
N LYS A 92 21.51 -28.45 7.52
CA LYS A 92 22.54 -29.44 7.88
C LYS A 92 22.83 -30.30 6.65
N ALA A 93 24.08 -30.31 6.19
CA ALA A 93 24.55 -31.24 5.17
C ALA A 93 24.37 -32.68 5.66
N LYS A 94 23.66 -33.51 4.89
CA LYS A 94 23.60 -34.96 5.10
C LYS A 94 24.87 -35.57 4.51
N GLY A 95 25.74 -36.08 5.37
CA GLY A 95 26.76 -37.06 5.02
C GLY A 95 26.25 -38.47 5.26
#